data_AF-A0A1G8RXS4-F1
#
_entry.id   AF-A0A1G8RXS4-F1
#
_cell.length_a   1.000
_cell.length_b   1.000
_cell.length_c   1.000
_cell.angle_alpha   90.00
_cell.angle_beta   90.00
_cell.angle_gamma   90.00
#
_symmetry.space_group_name_H-M   'P 1'
#
loop_
_entity.id
_entity.type
_entity.pdbx_description
1 polymer ?
#
loop_
_entity_poly.entity_id
_entity_poly.type
_entity_poly.pdbx_seq_one_letter_code
_entity_poly.pdbx_strand_id
1 'polypeptide(L)'
;MKTNFKNIFLLFLFITICSSCSKTPSPEISGQTDQAFIQDITLLDASGKDVTAVKPVVPKTVVDLVTGLERLDVAGTPLIINVTVKAGTDLTNLYIRCILSSQSKFAKVGPVMGGYTNLSSPKVYTITSQTGKNVNAYTIKVISQ
;
A
#
# COMPACT_ATOMS: atom_id res chain seq x y z
N MET A 1 -31.62 45.12 -55.31
CA MET A 1 -32.09 46.19 -54.41
C MET A 1 -33.61 46.19 -54.38
N LYS A 2 -34.21 45.57 -53.34
CA LYS A 2 -35.57 45.84 -52.83
C LYS A 2 -35.75 45.09 -51.51
N THR A 3 -35.93 45.88 -50.47
CA THR A 3 -36.13 45.58 -49.05
C THR A 3 -37.40 44.76 -48.82
N ASN A 4 -37.53 44.04 -47.68
CA ASN A 4 -38.47 44.44 -46.62
C ASN A 4 -38.41 43.54 -45.38
N PHE A 5 -38.50 44.22 -44.25
CA PHE A 5 -38.37 43.82 -42.86
C PHE A 5 -39.77 43.84 -42.24
N LYS A 6 -40.17 42.84 -41.44
CA LYS A 6 -41.21 43.00 -40.41
C LYS A 6 -41.23 41.84 -39.40
N ASN A 7 -41.27 42.24 -38.13
CA ASN A 7 -41.11 41.50 -36.88
C ASN A 7 -42.31 40.63 -36.47
N ILE A 8 -42.16 39.97 -35.29
CA ILE A 8 -43.17 39.52 -34.29
C ILE A 8 -43.58 38.03 -34.47
N PHE A 9 -43.45 37.10 -33.51
CA PHE A 9 -43.82 37.12 -32.09
C PHE A 9 -43.14 35.96 -31.31
N LEU A 10 -42.53 36.31 -30.18
CA LEU A 10 -42.42 35.58 -28.90
C LEU A 10 -42.73 34.05 -28.83
N LEU A 11 -41.73 33.26 -28.42
CA LEU A 11 -41.97 32.16 -27.47
C LEU A 11 -40.76 31.99 -26.54
N PHE A 12 -40.92 32.50 -25.32
CA PHE A 12 -40.05 32.21 -24.18
C PHE A 12 -40.23 30.73 -23.78
N LEU A 13 -39.14 29.96 -23.76
CA LEU A 13 -39.07 28.75 -22.94
C LEU A 13 -37.80 28.83 -22.08
N PHE A 14 -38.02 29.29 -20.84
CA PHE A 14 -37.16 28.97 -19.70
C PHE A 14 -37.02 27.45 -19.59
N ILE A 15 -35.81 26.90 -19.44
CA ILE A 15 -35.49 25.78 -18.54
C ILE A 15 -33.97 25.79 -18.26
N THR A 16 -33.67 26.28 -17.06
CA THR A 16 -32.82 25.68 -16.03
C THR A 16 -31.38 25.23 -16.35
N ILE A 17 -30.48 25.97 -15.71
CA ILE A 17 -29.08 25.71 -15.40
C ILE A 17 -28.94 24.35 -14.69
N CYS A 18 -28.28 23.38 -15.32
CA CYS A 18 -27.68 22.26 -14.58
C CYS A 18 -26.19 22.57 -14.39
N SER A 19 -25.86 23.19 -13.26
CA SER A 19 -24.51 23.19 -12.72
C SER A 19 -24.18 21.77 -12.20
N SER A 20 -23.98 20.83 -13.11
CA SER A 20 -23.34 19.57 -12.78
C SER A 20 -21.85 19.84 -12.58
N CYS A 21 -21.47 20.17 -11.36
CA CYS A 21 -20.09 20.01 -10.91
C CYS A 21 -19.81 18.50 -10.83
N SER A 22 -19.56 17.89 -11.98
CA SER A 22 -18.95 16.56 -12.00
C SER A 22 -17.58 16.75 -11.37
N LYS A 23 -17.36 16.16 -10.18
CA LYS A 23 -16.00 15.86 -9.71
C LYS A 23 -15.34 15.14 -10.88
N THR A 24 -14.44 15.83 -11.57
CA THR A 24 -13.59 15.20 -12.58
C THR A 24 -12.94 14.00 -11.91
N PRO A 25 -13.07 12.78 -12.46
CA PRO A 25 -12.23 11.68 -12.03
C PRO A 25 -10.80 12.20 -12.05
N SER A 26 -10.11 12.11 -10.92
CA SER A 26 -8.66 12.31 -10.90
C SER A 26 -8.09 11.47 -12.04
N PRO A 27 -7.16 12.00 -12.86
CA PRO A 27 -6.60 11.22 -13.96
C PRO A 27 -6.13 9.88 -13.40
N GLU A 28 -6.78 8.80 -13.83
CA GLU A 28 -6.35 7.45 -13.52
C GLU A 28 -4.97 7.32 -14.14
N ILE A 29 -3.93 7.45 -13.30
CA ILE A 29 -2.57 7.14 -13.70
C ILE A 29 -2.59 5.65 -14.08
N SER A 30 -2.69 5.35 -15.37
CA SER A 30 -2.55 3.99 -15.87
C SER A 30 -1.14 3.53 -15.51
N GLY A 31 -1.03 2.71 -14.46
CA GLY A 31 0.24 2.38 -13.82
C GLY A 31 0.18 2.33 -12.28
N GLN A 32 -0.91 2.78 -11.65
CA GLN A 32 -1.11 2.51 -10.22
C GLN A 32 -1.42 1.03 -10.00
N THR A 33 -0.92 0.52 -8.88
CA THR A 33 -0.92 -0.89 -8.53
C THR A 33 -1.69 -1.10 -7.23
N ASP A 34 -2.52 -2.14 -7.21
CA ASP A 34 -3.26 -2.58 -6.04
C ASP A 34 -2.41 -3.54 -5.18
N GLN A 35 -1.11 -3.67 -5.44
CA GLN A 35 -0.25 -4.59 -4.68
C GLN A 35 0.20 -3.98 -3.34
N ALA A 36 0.29 -4.85 -2.33
CA ALA A 36 0.54 -4.47 -0.94
C ALA A 36 1.33 -5.54 -0.18
N PHE A 37 2.42 -6.03 -0.75
CA PHE A 37 3.20 -7.14 -0.20
C PHE A 37 4.58 -6.71 0.30
N ILE A 38 5.01 -7.37 1.38
CA ILE A 38 6.38 -7.30 1.91
C ILE A 38 7.21 -8.40 1.24
N GLN A 39 8.40 -8.05 0.75
CA GLN A 39 9.37 -8.97 0.15
C GLN A 39 10.45 -9.40 1.14
N ASP A 40 10.87 -8.51 2.02
CA ASP A 40 11.91 -8.83 3.01
C ASP A 40 11.81 -7.95 4.26
N ILE A 41 12.32 -8.48 5.37
CA ILE A 41 12.47 -7.77 6.63
C ILE A 41 13.83 -8.09 7.22
N THR A 42 14.49 -7.08 7.79
CA THR A 42 15.69 -7.24 8.60
C THR A 42 15.57 -6.36 9.84
N LEU A 43 16.06 -6.86 10.98
CA LEU A 43 16.12 -6.09 12.22
C LEU A 43 17.54 -5.60 12.49
N LEU A 44 17.67 -4.33 12.84
CA LEU A 44 18.94 -3.71 13.20
C LEU A 44 18.89 -3.25 14.66
N ASP A 45 20.02 -3.36 15.35
CA ASP A 45 20.18 -2.79 16.70
C ASP A 45 20.41 -1.26 16.66
N ALA A 46 20.56 -0.66 17.85
CA ALA A 46 20.85 0.76 18.03
C ALA A 46 22.15 1.23 17.34
N SER A 47 23.09 0.32 17.05
CA SER A 47 24.32 0.62 16.30
C SER A 47 24.15 0.48 14.78
N GLY A 48 22.97 0.06 14.32
CA GLY A 48 22.68 -0.19 12.91
C GLY A 48 23.15 -1.56 12.40
N LYS A 49 23.56 -2.46 13.30
CA LYS A 49 24.03 -3.81 12.96
C LYS A 49 22.85 -4.77 12.85
N ASP A 50 22.92 -5.66 11.86
CA ASP A 50 21.94 -6.74 11.69
C ASP A 50 22.02 -7.76 12.83
N VAL A 51 20.90 -7.91 13.54
CA VAL A 51 20.71 -8.84 14.65
C VAL A 51 19.92 -10.09 14.26
N THR A 52 19.48 -10.18 13.01
CA THR A 52 18.77 -11.34 12.47
C THR A 52 19.70 -12.55 12.45
N ALA A 53 19.24 -13.68 12.97
CA ALA A 53 20.03 -14.90 13.07
C ALA A 53 19.78 -15.89 11.93
N VAL A 54 18.54 -15.92 11.41
CA VAL A 54 18.17 -16.65 10.19
C VAL A 54 17.31 -15.76 9.31
N LYS A 55 17.38 -15.96 7.98
CA LYS A 55 16.58 -15.19 7.03
C LYS A 55 15.09 -15.28 7.40
N PRO A 56 14.38 -14.15 7.59
CA PRO A 56 12.97 -14.20 7.95
C PRO A 56 12.13 -14.85 6.86
N VAL A 57 11.14 -15.63 7.29
CA VAL A 57 10.19 -16.26 6.39
C VAL A 57 9.05 -15.29 6.16
N VAL A 58 9.05 -14.61 5.02
CA VAL A 58 7.92 -13.81 4.55
C VAL A 58 6.91 -14.68 3.81
N PRO A 59 5.59 -14.40 3.90
CA PRO A 59 4.58 -15.07 3.09
C PRO A 59 4.94 -15.02 1.61
N LYS A 60 5.03 -16.18 0.97
CA LYS A 60 5.48 -16.30 -0.41
C LYS A 60 4.47 -15.66 -1.36
N THR A 61 4.98 -14.79 -2.23
CA THR A 61 4.24 -14.23 -3.35
C THR A 61 4.68 -14.86 -4.67
N VAL A 62 3.76 -14.92 -5.62
CA VAL A 62 4.00 -15.34 -7.01
C VAL A 62 3.39 -14.33 -7.95
N VAL A 63 3.91 -14.27 -9.17
CA VAL A 63 3.29 -13.49 -10.25
C VAL A 63 2.26 -14.36 -10.93
N ASP A 64 1.02 -13.89 -10.98
CA ASP A 64 -0.04 -14.49 -11.77
C ASP A 64 0.31 -14.34 -13.26
N LEU A 65 0.42 -15.45 -13.99
CA LEU A 65 0.83 -15.44 -15.39
C LEU A 65 -0.24 -14.86 -16.34
N VAL A 66 -1.49 -14.77 -15.90
CA VAL A 66 -2.59 -14.21 -16.70
C VAL A 66 -2.65 -12.71 -16.52
N THR A 67 -2.58 -12.23 -15.27
CA THR A 67 -2.73 -10.80 -14.96
C THR A 67 -1.40 -10.05 -14.87
N GLY A 68 -0.28 -10.76 -14.75
CA GLY A 68 1.03 -10.17 -14.46
C GLY A 68 1.17 -9.59 -13.06
N LEU A 69 0.15 -9.76 -12.21
CA LEU A 69 0.09 -9.18 -10.87
C LEU A 69 0.62 -10.14 -9.81
N GLU A 70 1.28 -9.57 -8.80
CA GLU A 70 1.65 -10.35 -7.62
C GLU A 70 0.40 -10.81 -6.85
N ARG A 71 0.48 -11.99 -6.26
CA ARG A 71 -0.51 -12.56 -5.33
C ARG A 71 0.20 -13.49 -4.34
N LEU A 72 -0.47 -13.83 -3.25
CA LEU A 72 0.01 -14.91 -2.38
C LEU A 72 0.05 -16.22 -3.17
N ASP A 73 1.09 -17.02 -2.95
CA ASP A 73 1.22 -18.37 -3.54
C ASP A 73 0.04 -19.25 -3.16
N VAL A 74 -0.41 -19.12 -1.91
CA VAL A 74 -1.61 -19.78 -1.37
C VAL A 74 -2.55 -18.72 -0.82
N ALA A 75 -3.74 -18.63 -1.40
CA ALA A 75 -4.78 -17.71 -0.96
C ALA A 75 -5.16 -17.96 0.51
N GLY A 76 -5.39 -16.89 1.28
CA GLY A 76 -5.73 -16.98 2.70
C GLY A 76 -4.56 -17.31 3.63
N THR A 77 -3.32 -17.39 3.14
CA THR A 77 -2.12 -17.55 3.99
C THR A 77 -2.07 -16.43 5.04
N PRO A 78 -1.93 -16.76 6.35
CA PRO A 78 -1.77 -15.76 7.38
C PRO A 78 -0.53 -14.89 7.13
N LEU A 79 -0.69 -13.58 7.25
CA LEU A 79 0.40 -12.62 7.06
C LEU A 79 1.19 -12.43 8.36
N ILE A 80 1.88 -13.48 8.79
CA ILE A 80 2.73 -13.47 9.99
C ILE A 80 4.18 -13.62 9.54
N ILE A 81 5.05 -12.73 10.01
CA ILE A 81 6.49 -12.77 9.76
C ILE A 81 7.19 -13.05 11.08
N ASN A 82 7.76 -14.25 11.20
CA ASN A 82 8.61 -14.61 12.33
C ASN A 82 10.04 -14.20 12.02
N VAL A 83 10.61 -13.34 12.86
CA VAL A 83 12.00 -12.91 12.77
C VAL A 83 12.77 -13.49 13.95
N THR A 84 13.71 -14.36 13.65
CA THR A 84 14.59 -14.94 14.67
C THR A 84 15.84 -14.09 14.81
N VAL A 85 16.13 -13.63 16.02
CA VAL A 85 17.30 -12.78 16.32
C VAL A 85 18.34 -13.54 17.13
N LYS A 86 19.59 -13.03 17.12
CA LYS A 86 20.71 -13.59 17.85
C LYS A 86 20.44 -13.55 19.36
N ALA A 87 20.92 -14.53 20.10
CA ALA A 87 20.78 -14.58 21.55
C ALA A 87 21.31 -13.30 22.22
N GLY A 88 20.59 -12.79 23.22
CA GLY A 88 20.95 -11.57 23.94
C GLY A 88 20.63 -10.25 23.22
N THR A 89 19.94 -10.30 22.07
CA THR A 89 19.44 -9.08 21.39
C THR A 89 18.42 -8.36 22.27
N ASP A 90 18.64 -7.06 22.51
CA ASP A 90 17.65 -6.19 23.15
C ASP A 90 16.47 -5.93 22.20
N LEU A 91 15.30 -6.46 22.54
CA LEU A 91 14.09 -6.33 21.71
C LEU A 91 13.38 -5.00 21.91
N THR A 92 13.75 -4.21 22.92
CA THR A 92 13.03 -2.97 23.26
C THR A 92 13.35 -1.81 22.31
N ASN A 93 14.45 -1.91 21.56
CA ASN A 93 15.00 -0.82 20.75
C ASN A 93 15.56 -1.32 19.41
N LEU A 94 14.68 -1.83 18.54
CA LEU A 94 15.08 -2.37 17.23
C LEU A 94 14.57 -1.51 16.07
N TYR A 95 15.37 -1.39 15.03
CA TYR A 95 14.98 -0.73 13.78
C TYR A 95 14.55 -1.77 12.76
N ILE A 96 13.35 -1.61 12.20
CA ILE A 96 12.82 -2.50 11.16
C ILE A 96 13.21 -1.94 9.78
N ARG A 97 14.06 -2.66 9.07
CA ARG A 97 14.27 -2.44 7.63
C ARG A 97 13.30 -3.34 6.88
N CYS A 98 12.28 -2.75 6.27
CA CYS A 98 11.28 -3.45 5.47
C CYS A 98 11.49 -3.14 3.98
N ILE A 99 11.45 -4.18 3.15
CA ILE A 99 11.49 -4.07 1.69
C ILE A 99 10.14 -4.54 1.17
N LEU A 100 9.44 -3.62 0.49
CA LEU A 100 8.20 -3.95 -0.22
C LEU A 100 8.52 -4.65 -1.53
N SER A 101 7.58 -5.46 -2.01
CA SER A 101 7.72 -6.11 -3.31
C SER A 101 7.78 -5.08 -4.44
N SER A 102 8.27 -5.53 -5.61
CA SER A 102 8.48 -4.67 -6.78
C SER A 102 7.20 -3.95 -7.21
N GLN A 103 6.06 -4.64 -7.18
CA GLN A 103 4.76 -4.07 -7.52
C GLN A 103 4.12 -3.30 -6.35
N SER A 104 4.70 -3.35 -5.15
CA SER A 104 4.22 -2.62 -3.96
C SER A 104 5.07 -1.40 -3.61
N LYS A 105 5.97 -0.96 -4.51
CA LYS A 105 6.93 0.14 -4.27
C LYS A 105 6.28 1.44 -3.76
N PHE A 106 5.06 1.73 -4.19
CA PHE A 106 4.31 2.95 -3.81
C PHE A 106 3.23 2.69 -2.75
N ALA A 107 3.19 1.49 -2.17
CA ALA A 107 2.31 1.20 -1.05
C ALA A 107 2.78 1.95 0.21
N LYS A 108 1.82 2.27 1.07
CA LYS A 108 2.04 2.97 2.34
C LYS A 108 2.11 1.97 3.48
N VAL A 109 3.06 2.15 4.39
CA VAL A 109 3.22 1.31 5.58
C VAL A 109 2.71 2.07 6.81
N GLY A 110 1.85 1.43 7.60
CA GLY A 110 1.28 1.97 8.83
C GLY A 110 1.41 0.98 10.00
N PRO A 111 1.77 1.39 11.23
CA PRO A 111 2.38 2.68 11.55
C PRO A 111 3.68 2.89 10.78
N VAL A 112 4.12 4.15 10.68
CA VAL A 112 5.33 4.52 9.94
C VAL A 112 6.52 3.70 10.48
N MET A 113 7.18 2.97 9.59
CA MET A 113 8.48 2.37 9.84
C MET A 113 9.56 3.41 9.58
N GLY A 114 10.66 3.37 10.34
CA GLY A 114 11.74 4.36 10.20
C GLY A 114 12.30 4.89 11.52
N GLY A 115 11.79 4.41 12.66
CA GLY A 115 12.36 4.65 13.98
C GLY A 115 12.61 3.34 14.72
N TYR A 116 13.31 3.44 15.84
CA TYR A 116 13.45 2.31 16.76
C TYR A 116 12.12 2.00 17.44
N THR A 117 11.83 0.72 17.59
CA THR A 117 10.55 0.23 18.07
C THR A 117 10.75 -0.97 18.98
N ASN A 118 9.95 -1.03 20.05
CA ASN A 118 9.92 -2.18 20.93
C ASN A 118 9.21 -3.36 20.25
N LEU A 119 9.91 -4.49 20.11
CA LEU A 119 9.42 -5.74 19.53
C LEU A 119 9.43 -6.90 20.53
N SER A 120 9.44 -6.62 21.83
CA SER A 120 9.26 -7.63 22.89
C SER A 120 7.87 -8.29 22.86
N SER A 121 6.95 -7.78 22.05
CA SER A 121 5.65 -8.39 21.76
C SER A 121 5.33 -8.23 20.26
N PRO A 122 4.49 -9.10 19.69
CA PRO A 122 4.12 -9.00 18.28
C PRO A 122 3.52 -7.62 17.94
N LYS A 123 3.91 -7.07 16.79
CA LYS A 123 3.38 -5.79 16.29
C LYS A 123 2.75 -5.95 14.92
N VAL A 124 1.63 -5.28 14.72
CA VAL A 124 0.90 -5.28 13.45
C VAL A 124 1.30 -4.06 12.63
N TYR A 125 1.58 -4.29 11.35
CA TYR A 125 1.82 -3.27 10.35
C TYR A 125 0.90 -3.51 9.15
N THR A 126 0.21 -2.47 8.71
CA THR A 126 -0.61 -2.46 7.52
C THR A 126 0.19 -1.97 6.32
N ILE A 127 0.09 -2.69 5.22
CA ILE A 127 0.57 -2.28 3.90
C ILE A 127 -0.68 -1.93 3.10
N THR A 128 -0.85 -0.66 2.79
CA THR A 128 -1.95 -0.15 1.97
C THR A 128 -1.42 0.11 0.57
N SER A 129 -1.98 -0.58 -0.42
CA SER A 129 -1.64 -0.39 -1.84
C SER A 129 -1.72 1.07 -2.27
N GLN A 130 -1.07 1.41 -3.39
CA GLN A 130 -1.02 2.79 -3.89
C GLN A 130 -2.41 3.38 -4.12
N THR A 131 -3.34 2.58 -4.64
CA THR A 131 -4.74 2.98 -4.88
C THR A 131 -5.60 2.95 -3.62
N GLY A 132 -5.12 2.33 -2.54
CA GLY A 132 -5.85 2.11 -1.31
C GLY A 132 -6.87 0.96 -1.35
N LYS A 133 -7.03 0.25 -2.47
CA LYS A 133 -8.05 -0.80 -2.63
C LYS A 133 -7.71 -2.08 -1.88
N ASN A 134 -6.43 -2.46 -1.85
CA ASN A 134 -5.94 -3.59 -1.06
C ASN A 134 -5.18 -3.10 0.16
N VAL A 135 -5.46 -3.77 1.29
CA VAL A 135 -4.80 -3.53 2.58
C VAL A 135 -4.45 -4.87 3.20
N ASN A 136 -3.17 -5.08 3.45
CA ASN A 136 -2.63 -6.30 4.05
C ASN A 136 -2.10 -5.99 5.46
N ALA A 137 -2.61 -6.67 6.48
CA ALA A 137 -2.14 -6.53 7.85
C ALA A 137 -1.13 -7.63 8.18
N TYR A 138 0.14 -7.26 8.34
CA TYR A 138 1.24 -8.14 8.71
C TYR A 138 1.50 -8.10 10.20
N THR A 139 1.59 -9.26 10.84
CA THR A 139 2.06 -9.39 12.23
C THR A 139 3.54 -9.75 12.23
N ILE A 140 4.39 -8.85 12.73
CA ILE A 140 5.81 -9.11 12.95
C ILE A 140 5.96 -9.66 14.38
N LYS A 141 6.52 -10.86 14.48
CA LYS A 141 6.83 -11.52 15.76
C LYS A 141 8.32 -11.81 15.83
N VAL A 142 8.97 -11.34 16.89
CA VAL A 142 10.40 -11.58 17.12
C VAL A 142 10.58 -12.75 18.09
N ILE A 143 11.53 -13.63 17.77
CA ILE A 143 11.87 -14.82 18.54
C ILE A 143 13.37 -14.77 18.82
N SER A 144 13.78 -14.82 20.09
CA SER A 144 15.19 -15.03 20.43
C SER A 144 15.55 -16.49 20.18
N GLN A 145 16.74 -16.72 19.64
CA GLN A 145 17.39 -18.04 19.73
C GLN A 145 17.70 -18.40 21.18
#